data_AF-A0A6L9W6K1-F1
#
_entry.id   AF-A0A6L9W6K1-F1
#
_cell.length_a   1.000
_cell.length_b   1.000
_cell.length_c   1.000
_cell.angle_alpha   90.00
_cell.angle_beta   90.00
_cell.angle_gamma   90.00
#
_symmetry.space_group_name_H-M   'P 1'
#
loop_
_entity.id
_entity.type
_entity.pdbx_description
1 polymer ?
#
loop_
_entity_poly.entity_id
_entity_poly.type
_entity_poly.pdbx_seq_one_letter_code
_entity_poly.pdbx_strand_id
1 'polypeptide(L)'
;MASNAAPDNHPYTYQLSHPCVIDDRENGGCRASDFRECPAAPDRVVEDLVPESRRLALPDPNPDDDVVETVTTDGYPTFGAPVGTPVGPWIVGERGCIDITALNPPPSPDEVFRYFQTLPLPQLTTQHQPPGDVLTGLPVIFYTDSPTTQTFTVDIRGFQVAIEATAQQFTWHTGDTTGQITSTDPG
;
A
#
# COMPACT_ATOMS: atom_id res chain seq x y z
N MET A 1 7.22 -6.19 -23.75
CA MET A 1 8.08 -5.27 -24.53
C MET A 1 8.15 -3.98 -23.72
N ALA A 2 9.31 -3.61 -23.20
CA ALA A 2 9.48 -2.35 -22.47
C ALA A 2 9.95 -1.28 -23.47
N SER A 3 9.26 -0.15 -23.52
CA SER A 3 9.62 0.99 -24.35
C SER A 3 10.56 1.90 -23.57
N ASN A 4 11.67 2.33 -24.20
CA ASN A 4 12.54 3.42 -23.71
C ASN A 4 12.09 4.79 -24.24
N ALA A 5 10.86 4.89 -24.78
CA ALA A 5 10.32 6.19 -25.19
C ALA A 5 10.29 7.13 -23.99
N ALA A 6 10.71 8.37 -24.19
CA ALA A 6 10.50 9.42 -23.20
C ALA A 6 8.99 9.48 -22.90
N PRO A 7 8.58 9.61 -21.63
CA PRO A 7 7.17 9.80 -21.28
C PRO A 7 6.59 10.96 -22.09
N ASP A 8 5.31 10.87 -22.46
CA ASP A 8 4.62 11.99 -23.07
C ASP A 8 4.72 13.21 -22.13
N ASN A 9 5.02 14.38 -22.70
CA ASN A 9 5.06 15.62 -21.93
C ASN A 9 3.69 15.86 -21.29
N HIS A 10 3.60 15.68 -19.98
CA HIS A 10 2.38 15.96 -19.23
C HIS A 10 2.28 17.46 -18.98
N PRO A 11 1.24 18.16 -19.49
CA PRO A 11 1.15 19.61 -19.39
C PRO A 11 0.81 20.13 -17.99
N TYR A 12 0.37 19.24 -17.10
CA TYR A 12 -0.04 19.57 -15.74
C TYR A 12 0.43 18.50 -14.75
N THR A 13 0.65 18.92 -13.52
CA THR A 13 0.59 18.06 -12.33
C THR A 13 -0.79 18.21 -11.67
N TYR A 14 -1.23 17.18 -10.95
CA TYR A 14 -2.57 17.10 -10.39
C TYR A 14 -2.52 16.72 -8.91
N GLN A 15 -3.52 17.18 -8.15
CA GLN A 15 -3.79 16.70 -6.80
C GLN A 15 -5.30 16.67 -6.55
N LEU A 16 -5.72 15.88 -5.56
CA LEU A 16 -7.06 15.92 -5.00
C LEU A 16 -6.98 16.57 -3.62
N SER A 17 -7.79 17.59 -3.40
CA SER A 17 -7.82 18.33 -2.14
C SER A 17 -9.21 18.34 -1.54
N HIS A 18 -9.30 18.26 -0.22
CA HIS A 18 -10.56 18.53 0.48
C HIS A 18 -10.90 20.03 0.41
N PRO A 19 -12.19 20.41 0.35
CA PRO A 19 -12.60 21.81 0.33
C PRO A 19 -12.04 22.64 1.47
N CYS A 20 -11.92 22.08 2.68
CA CYS A 20 -11.35 22.75 3.86
C CYS A 20 -9.87 23.09 3.65
N VAL A 21 -9.08 22.23 3.00
CA VAL A 21 -7.68 22.53 2.68
C VAL A 21 -7.58 23.71 1.70
N ILE A 22 -8.50 23.80 0.75
CA ILE A 22 -8.56 24.92 -0.19
C ILE A 22 -9.00 26.20 0.52
N ASP A 23 -10.09 26.16 1.27
CA ASP A 23 -10.62 27.34 1.97
C ASP A 23 -9.64 27.85 3.03
N ASP A 24 -8.91 26.97 3.72
CA ASP A 24 -7.82 27.35 4.64
C ASP A 24 -6.67 28.04 3.90
N ARG A 25 -6.23 27.49 2.77
CA ARG A 25 -5.17 28.07 1.95
C ARG A 25 -5.54 29.45 1.40
N GLU A 26 -6.77 29.62 0.94
CA GLU A 26 -7.21 30.86 0.26
C GLU A 26 -7.78 31.91 1.23
N ASN A 27 -8.38 31.48 2.36
CA ASN A 27 -9.12 32.36 3.27
C ASN A 27 -8.63 32.30 4.74
N GLY A 28 -7.65 31.46 5.06
CA GLY A 28 -7.08 31.35 6.41
C GLY A 28 -7.93 30.59 7.43
N GLY A 29 -8.90 29.79 6.96
CA GLY A 29 -9.64 28.85 7.79
C GLY A 29 -10.74 28.11 7.04
N CYS A 30 -11.11 26.93 7.55
CA CYS A 30 -12.21 26.13 7.01
C CYS A 30 -13.58 26.68 7.41
N ARG A 31 -14.57 26.40 6.58
CA ARG A 31 -15.98 26.73 6.77
C ARG A 31 -16.81 25.47 7.03
N ALA A 32 -17.96 25.64 7.66
CA ALA A 32 -18.89 24.52 7.86
C ALA A 32 -19.34 23.87 6.53
N SER A 33 -19.42 24.66 5.45
CA SER A 33 -19.76 24.19 4.10
C SER A 33 -18.71 23.31 3.45
N ASP A 34 -17.53 23.19 4.03
CA ASP A 34 -16.41 22.41 3.48
C ASP A 34 -16.52 20.93 3.84
N PHE A 35 -17.37 20.63 4.82
CA PHE A 35 -17.61 19.28 5.31
C PHE A 35 -18.94 18.80 4.76
N ARG A 36 -18.88 18.14 3.60
CA ARG A 36 -20.03 17.45 3.01
C ARG A 36 -19.74 15.96 3.01
N GLU A 37 -20.70 15.19 3.53
CA GLU A 37 -20.65 13.74 3.40
C GLU A 37 -21.05 13.30 1.99
N CYS A 38 -20.30 12.34 1.45
CA CYS A 38 -20.58 11.69 0.19
C CYS A 38 -21.06 10.25 0.46
N PRO A 39 -22.30 9.89 0.11
CA PRO A 39 -22.76 8.52 0.22
C PRO A 39 -21.91 7.58 -0.63
N ALA A 40 -21.44 6.49 -0.04
CA ALA A 40 -20.65 5.45 -0.70
C ALA A 40 -21.23 4.06 -0.43
N ALA A 41 -21.10 3.15 -1.40
CA ALA A 41 -21.34 1.72 -1.16
C ALA A 41 -20.23 1.15 -0.24
N PRO A 42 -20.44 0.02 0.46
CA PRO A 42 -19.48 -0.52 1.43
C PRO A 42 -18.08 -0.83 0.86
N ASP A 43 -17.98 -1.06 -0.44
CA ASP A 43 -16.76 -1.40 -1.17
C ASP A 43 -16.15 -0.19 -1.93
N ARG A 44 -16.67 1.02 -1.71
CA ARG A 44 -16.23 2.23 -2.40
C ARG A 44 -15.76 3.28 -1.40
N VAL A 45 -14.71 3.99 -1.77
CA VAL A 45 -14.25 5.19 -1.07
C VAL A 45 -14.62 6.38 -1.93
N VAL A 46 -15.68 7.08 -1.53
CA VAL A 46 -16.17 8.28 -2.21
C VAL A 46 -16.08 9.45 -1.23
N GLU A 47 -15.34 10.47 -1.61
CA GLU A 47 -15.06 11.63 -0.76
C GLU A 47 -15.42 12.94 -1.46
N ASP A 48 -15.78 13.96 -0.67
CA ASP A 48 -16.00 15.31 -1.19
C ASP A 48 -14.64 15.97 -1.43
N LEU A 49 -14.26 16.04 -2.70
CA LEU A 49 -12.94 16.42 -3.14
C LEU A 49 -13.03 17.42 -4.30
N VAL A 50 -11.94 18.16 -4.46
CA VAL A 50 -11.76 19.11 -5.54
C VAL A 50 -10.48 18.71 -6.30
N PRO A 51 -10.58 18.37 -7.60
CA PRO A 51 -9.40 18.12 -8.40
C PRO A 51 -8.74 19.45 -8.71
N GLU A 52 -7.45 19.54 -8.43
CA GLU A 52 -6.64 20.70 -8.75
C GLU A 52 -5.57 20.31 -9.76
N SER A 53 -5.32 21.18 -10.73
CA SER A 53 -4.22 21.03 -11.69
C SER A 53 -3.29 22.22 -11.66
N ARG A 54 -2.00 21.99 -11.91
CA ARG A 54 -1.00 23.06 -11.97
C ARG A 54 -0.12 22.84 -13.18
N ARG A 55 0.07 23.91 -13.94
CA ARG A 55 0.82 23.91 -15.20
C ARG A 55 2.25 23.45 -14.95
N LEU A 56 2.80 22.68 -15.87
CA LEU A 56 4.22 22.37 -15.92
C LEU A 56 4.88 23.16 -17.05
N ALA A 57 6.09 23.66 -16.82
CA ALA A 57 6.93 24.19 -17.89
C ALA A 57 7.27 23.05 -18.86
N LEU A 58 6.99 23.26 -20.15
CA LEU A 58 7.23 22.30 -21.23
C LEU A 58 8.35 22.80 -22.14
N PRO A 59 9.06 21.91 -22.84
CA PRO A 59 9.99 22.35 -23.88
C PRO A 59 9.20 23.11 -24.96
N ASP A 60 9.76 24.23 -25.45
CA ASP A 60 9.21 24.91 -26.62
C ASP A 60 9.23 23.95 -27.83
N PRO A 61 8.08 23.73 -28.52
CA PRO A 61 8.06 22.94 -29.74
C PRO A 61 8.84 23.56 -30.92
N ASN A 62 9.12 24.86 -30.89
CA ASN A 62 9.89 25.58 -31.92
C ASN A 62 10.99 26.43 -31.26
N PRO A 63 12.03 25.81 -30.68
CA PRO A 63 13.08 26.55 -30.01
C PRO A 63 13.83 27.44 -31.01
N ASP A 64 14.06 28.70 -30.65
CA ASP A 64 15.13 29.48 -31.27
C ASP A 64 16.47 28.88 -30.84
N ASP A 65 17.38 28.65 -31.79
CA ASP A 65 18.64 27.91 -31.58
C ASP A 65 19.55 28.48 -30.45
N ASP A 66 19.32 29.73 -30.02
CA ASP A 66 20.11 30.45 -29.02
C ASP A 66 19.41 30.63 -27.65
N VAL A 67 18.15 30.22 -27.47
CA VAL A 67 17.41 30.39 -26.19
C VAL A 67 16.65 29.11 -25.82
N VAL A 68 16.96 28.54 -24.66
CA VAL A 68 16.12 27.48 -24.07
C VAL A 68 14.89 28.14 -23.47
N GLU A 69 13.83 28.25 -24.27
CA GLU A 69 12.52 28.70 -23.81
C GLU A 69 11.66 27.52 -23.34
N THR A 70 10.86 27.78 -22.32
CA THR A 70 9.83 26.85 -21.87
C THR A 70 8.47 27.51 -21.96
N VAL A 71 7.48 26.73 -22.35
CA VAL A 71 6.10 27.19 -22.57
C VAL A 71 5.13 26.43 -21.68
N THR A 72 3.91 26.94 -21.56
CA THR A 72 2.76 26.17 -21.05
C THR A 72 1.72 26.03 -22.14
N THR A 73 0.86 25.02 -22.07
CA THR A 73 -0.13 24.75 -23.12
C THR A 73 -1.20 25.84 -23.27
N ASP A 74 -1.41 26.65 -22.24
CA ASP A 74 -2.37 27.76 -22.23
C ASP A 74 -1.71 29.14 -22.28
N GLY A 75 -0.39 29.20 -22.53
CA GLY A 75 0.36 30.45 -22.71
C GLY A 75 0.68 31.20 -21.41
N TYR A 76 0.44 30.59 -20.25
CA TYR A 76 0.90 31.14 -18.97
C TYR A 76 2.44 31.25 -18.93
N PRO A 77 3.00 32.36 -18.42
CA PRO A 77 4.44 32.58 -18.41
C PRO A 77 5.18 31.58 -17.50
N THR A 78 6.20 30.92 -18.03
CA THR A 78 7.08 29.99 -17.30
C THR A 78 8.20 30.72 -16.56
N PHE A 79 8.53 31.95 -16.95
CA PHE A 79 9.66 32.72 -16.44
C PHE A 79 11.00 31.97 -16.51
N GLY A 80 11.21 31.19 -17.57
CA GLY A 80 12.44 30.40 -17.76
C GLY A 80 12.57 29.21 -16.81
N ALA A 81 11.47 28.79 -16.18
CA ALA A 81 11.47 27.61 -15.32
C ALA A 81 11.88 26.35 -16.12
N PRO A 82 12.72 25.47 -15.55
CA PRO A 82 13.11 24.22 -16.20
C PRO A 82 11.91 23.33 -16.55
N VAL A 83 12.03 22.52 -17.60
CA VAL A 83 10.99 21.55 -18.00
C VAL A 83 10.56 20.68 -16.82
N GLY A 84 9.25 20.51 -16.65
CA GLY A 84 8.64 19.77 -15.55
C GLY A 84 8.43 20.60 -14.27
N THR A 85 8.89 21.85 -14.21
CA THR A 85 8.69 22.72 -13.05
C THR A 85 7.24 23.21 -12.99
N PRO A 86 6.55 23.10 -11.84
CA PRO A 86 5.22 23.68 -11.67
C PRO A 86 5.24 25.22 -11.69
N VAL A 87 4.35 25.83 -12.47
CA VAL A 87 4.26 27.30 -12.63
C VAL A 87 2.85 27.81 -12.38
N GLY A 88 2.76 29.04 -11.85
CA GLY A 88 1.49 29.69 -11.53
C GLY A 88 0.75 29.08 -10.34
N PRO A 89 -0.50 29.52 -10.07
CA PRO A 89 -1.35 28.96 -9.02
C PRO A 89 -1.95 27.60 -9.42
N TRP A 90 -2.56 26.92 -8.44
CA TRP A 90 -3.44 25.79 -8.71
C TRP A 90 -4.70 26.26 -9.43
N ILE A 91 -5.10 25.52 -10.47
CA ILE A 91 -6.36 25.66 -11.18
C ILE A 91 -7.33 24.71 -10.50
N VAL A 92 -8.40 25.29 -9.94
CA VAL A 92 -9.41 24.55 -9.20
C VAL A 92 -10.45 23.99 -10.17
N GLY A 93 -10.63 22.67 -10.15
CA GLY A 93 -11.66 21.97 -10.91
C GLY A 93 -13.01 21.92 -10.18
N GLU A 94 -13.91 21.10 -10.69
CA GLU A 94 -15.24 20.94 -10.12
C GLU A 94 -15.21 20.12 -8.82
N ARG A 95 -15.68 20.72 -7.72
CA ARG A 95 -15.91 20.01 -6.45
C ARG A 95 -17.00 18.96 -6.64
N GLY A 96 -16.77 17.75 -6.15
CA GLY A 96 -17.79 16.71 -6.18
C GLY A 96 -17.49 15.55 -5.25
N CYS A 97 -18.46 14.62 -5.19
CA CYS A 97 -18.23 13.32 -4.59
C CYS A 97 -17.43 12.47 -5.59
N ILE A 98 -16.12 12.38 -5.37
CA ILE A 98 -15.19 11.69 -6.26
C ILE A 98 -14.90 10.31 -5.69
N ASP A 99 -15.07 9.30 -6.55
CA ASP A 99 -14.74 7.94 -6.22
C ASP A 99 -13.23 7.70 -6.37
N ILE A 100 -12.56 7.57 -5.24
CA ILE A 100 -11.12 7.36 -5.14
C ILE A 100 -10.76 5.90 -4.85
N THR A 101 -11.71 4.97 -4.97
CA THR A 101 -11.48 3.54 -4.70
C THR A 101 -10.32 2.98 -5.52
N ALA A 102 -10.17 3.43 -6.77
CA ALA A 102 -9.09 3.00 -7.64
C ALA A 102 -7.71 3.57 -7.28
N LEU A 103 -7.65 4.65 -6.49
CA LEU A 103 -6.39 5.26 -6.05
C LEU A 103 -5.73 4.51 -4.90
N ASN A 104 -6.51 3.80 -4.08
CA ASN A 104 -6.02 2.91 -3.05
C ASN A 104 -6.75 1.55 -3.17
N PRO A 105 -6.47 0.75 -4.22
CA PRO A 105 -7.18 -0.49 -4.44
C PRO A 105 -6.93 -1.46 -3.27
N PRO A 106 -7.89 -2.36 -2.97
CA PRO A 106 -7.70 -3.39 -1.95
C PRO A 106 -6.40 -4.17 -2.15
N PRO A 107 -5.77 -4.67 -1.07
CA PRO A 107 -4.56 -5.47 -1.17
C PRO A 107 -4.75 -6.66 -2.12
N SER A 108 -3.80 -6.85 -3.03
CA SER A 108 -3.83 -8.02 -3.92
C SER A 108 -3.48 -9.30 -3.16
N PRO A 109 -3.87 -10.48 -3.65
CA PRO A 109 -3.47 -11.75 -3.04
C PRO A 109 -1.94 -11.89 -2.85
N ASP A 110 -1.16 -11.44 -3.82
CA ASP A 110 0.31 -11.46 -3.74
C ASP A 110 0.85 -10.50 -2.67
N GLU A 111 0.22 -9.33 -2.50
CA GLU A 111 0.56 -8.40 -1.42
C GLU A 111 0.28 -9.04 -0.06
N VAL A 112 -0.92 -9.58 0.15
CA VAL A 112 -1.30 -10.29 1.37
C VAL A 112 -0.34 -11.45 1.65
N PHE A 113 0.03 -12.22 0.62
CA PHE A 113 0.97 -13.33 0.77
C PHE A 113 2.36 -12.88 1.21
N ARG A 114 2.87 -11.77 0.67
CA ARG A 114 4.15 -11.19 1.12
C ARG A 114 4.11 -10.77 2.59
N TYR A 115 2.99 -10.23 3.07
CA TYR A 115 2.80 -9.95 4.50
C TYR A 115 2.71 -11.23 5.32
N PHE A 116 2.02 -12.26 4.83
CA PHE A 116 1.97 -13.56 5.49
C PHE A 116 3.39 -14.13 5.73
N GLN A 117 4.30 -13.99 4.77
CA GLN A 117 5.68 -14.46 4.89
C GLN A 117 6.51 -13.78 5.98
N THR A 118 6.11 -12.58 6.43
CA THR A 118 6.80 -11.84 7.50
C THR A 118 6.13 -11.99 8.86
N LEU A 119 4.99 -12.68 8.93
CA LEU A 119 4.32 -12.94 10.20
C LEU A 119 5.21 -13.77 11.11
N PRO A 120 5.20 -13.51 12.43
CA PRO A 120 5.94 -14.32 13.37
C PRO A 120 5.42 -15.75 13.33
N LEU A 121 6.34 -16.72 13.30
CA LEU A 121 5.97 -18.12 13.37
C LEU A 121 5.27 -18.41 14.71
N PRO A 122 4.28 -19.32 14.72
CA PRO A 122 3.72 -19.84 15.97
C PRO A 122 4.83 -20.33 16.90
N GLN A 123 4.76 -19.96 18.17
CA GLN A 123 5.54 -20.66 19.18
C GLN A 123 4.85 -22.00 19.47
N LEU A 124 5.48 -23.09 19.06
CA LEU A 124 5.03 -24.44 19.34
C LEU A 124 5.74 -24.94 20.60
N THR A 125 4.98 -25.53 21.53
CA THR A 125 5.53 -26.17 22.72
C THR A 125 5.65 -27.67 22.48
N THR A 126 6.88 -28.18 22.51
CA THR A 126 7.14 -29.62 22.38
C THR A 126 6.75 -30.35 23.66
N GLN A 127 5.99 -31.42 23.52
CA GLN A 127 5.62 -32.38 24.55
C GLN A 127 6.27 -33.74 24.28
N HIS A 128 6.37 -34.58 25.31
CA HIS A 128 6.80 -35.96 25.16
C HIS A 128 6.00 -36.95 26.02
N GLN A 129 5.93 -38.20 25.58
CA GLN A 129 5.33 -39.31 26.34
C GLN A 129 6.32 -40.48 26.49
N PRO A 130 6.46 -41.06 27.70
CA PRO A 130 5.79 -40.68 28.96
C PRO A 130 6.36 -39.37 29.56
N PRO A 131 5.59 -38.62 30.37
CA PRO A 131 6.05 -37.39 31.01
C PRO A 131 7.08 -37.69 32.12
N GLY A 132 8.03 -36.77 32.34
CA GLY A 132 9.08 -36.90 33.35
C GLY A 132 10.37 -37.58 32.85
N ASP A 133 11.16 -38.14 33.77
CA ASP A 133 12.42 -38.81 33.41
C ASP A 133 12.15 -40.06 32.56
N VAL A 134 12.84 -40.16 31.43
CA VAL A 134 12.65 -41.25 30.48
C VAL A 134 13.63 -42.39 30.80
N LEU A 135 13.12 -43.62 30.84
CA LEU A 135 13.96 -44.81 30.87
C LEU A 135 14.65 -45.00 29.52
N THR A 136 15.97 -45.15 29.53
CA THR A 136 16.76 -45.45 28.31
C THR A 136 16.33 -46.77 27.69
N GLY A 137 16.01 -46.76 26.38
CA GLY A 137 15.66 -47.95 25.61
C GLY A 137 14.15 -48.19 25.43
N LEU A 138 13.29 -47.29 25.92
CA LEU A 138 11.85 -47.29 25.61
C LEU A 138 11.52 -46.25 24.53
N PRO A 139 10.54 -46.51 23.64
CA PRO A 139 10.08 -45.52 22.67
C PRO A 139 9.52 -44.28 23.37
N VAL A 140 9.90 -43.10 22.86
CA VAL A 140 9.35 -41.80 23.27
C VAL A 140 8.63 -41.20 22.07
N ILE A 141 7.43 -40.69 22.30
CA ILE A 141 6.67 -39.93 21.31
C ILE A 141 6.85 -38.45 21.61
N PHE A 142 7.22 -37.67 20.60
CA PHE A 142 7.23 -36.21 20.65
C PHE A 142 6.03 -35.68 19.88
N TYR A 143 5.32 -34.71 20.46
CA TYR A 143 4.15 -34.11 19.84
C TYR A 143 4.00 -32.65 20.30
N THR A 144 3.08 -31.91 19.68
CA THR A 144 2.64 -30.58 20.15
C THR A 144 1.12 -30.52 20.22
N ASP A 145 0.60 -29.98 21.30
CA ASP A 145 -0.81 -29.64 21.48
C ASP A 145 -1.08 -28.13 21.28
N SER A 146 -0.05 -27.38 20.87
CA SER A 146 -0.19 -25.96 20.55
C SER A 146 -1.11 -25.76 19.34
N PRO A 147 -1.94 -24.70 19.30
CA PRO A 147 -2.82 -24.43 18.17
C PRO A 147 -2.06 -24.44 16.84
N THR A 148 -2.55 -25.23 15.89
CA THR A 148 -1.97 -25.34 14.55
C THR A 148 -2.45 -24.23 13.62
N THR A 149 -3.50 -23.50 14.03
CA THR A 149 -4.04 -22.33 13.32
C THR A 149 -3.96 -21.09 14.20
N GLN A 150 -3.50 -19.98 13.63
CA GLN A 150 -3.46 -18.68 14.29
C GLN A 150 -4.04 -17.61 13.36
N THR A 151 -4.72 -16.63 13.96
CA THR A 151 -5.24 -15.47 13.23
C THR A 151 -4.40 -14.25 13.53
N PHE A 152 -3.92 -13.59 12.47
CA PHE A 152 -3.21 -12.33 12.53
C PHE A 152 -4.05 -11.23 11.90
N THR A 153 -4.27 -10.14 12.63
CA THR A 153 -4.85 -8.92 12.06
C THR A 153 -3.73 -7.98 11.67
N VAL A 154 -3.61 -7.70 10.38
CA VAL A 154 -2.60 -6.81 9.83
C VAL A 154 -3.24 -5.60 9.18
N ASP A 155 -2.61 -4.44 9.36
CA ASP A 155 -2.94 -3.24 8.59
C ASP A 155 -2.09 -3.23 7.31
N ILE A 156 -2.75 -3.29 6.16
CA ILE A 156 -2.11 -3.14 4.85
C ILE A 156 -2.69 -1.89 4.19
N ARG A 157 -1.95 -0.78 4.20
CA ARG A 157 -2.35 0.50 3.57
C ARG A 157 -3.73 1.02 4.04
N GLY A 158 -4.05 0.80 5.32
CA GLY A 158 -5.33 1.18 5.93
C GLY A 158 -6.43 0.10 5.83
N PHE A 159 -6.15 -1.04 5.19
CA PHE A 159 -7.07 -2.18 5.17
C PHE A 159 -6.76 -3.13 6.33
N GLN A 160 -7.77 -3.41 7.16
CA GLN A 160 -7.68 -4.43 8.20
C GLN A 160 -7.90 -5.81 7.58
N VAL A 161 -6.82 -6.58 7.44
CA VAL A 161 -6.85 -7.92 6.84
C VAL A 161 -6.64 -8.96 7.93
N ALA A 162 -7.56 -9.91 8.04
CA ALA A 162 -7.41 -11.09 8.87
C ALA A 162 -6.73 -12.19 8.05
N ILE A 163 -5.56 -12.64 8.51
CA ILE A 163 -4.79 -13.73 7.92
C ILE A 163 -4.89 -14.93 8.85
N GLU A 164 -5.50 -16.01 8.35
CA GLU A 164 -5.51 -17.30 9.03
C GLU A 164 -4.30 -18.12 8.56
N ALA A 165 -3.34 -18.31 9.47
CA ALA A 165 -2.12 -19.05 9.24
C ALA A 165 -2.25 -20.45 9.86
N THR A 166 -2.30 -21.48 9.02
CA THR A 166 -2.39 -22.89 9.45
C THR A 166 -1.09 -23.62 9.13
N ALA A 167 -0.50 -24.26 10.14
CA ALA A 167 0.66 -25.13 9.97
C ALA A 167 0.28 -26.36 9.15
N GLN A 168 0.96 -26.56 8.02
CA GLN A 168 0.74 -27.71 7.13
C GLN A 168 1.81 -28.79 7.26
N GLN A 169 2.99 -28.41 7.77
CA GLN A 169 4.12 -29.31 7.93
C GLN A 169 4.88 -28.94 9.21
N PHE A 170 5.20 -29.97 9.98
CA PHE A 170 6.02 -29.93 11.17
C PHE A 170 7.39 -30.50 10.87
N THR A 171 8.40 -29.89 11.48
CA THR A 171 9.78 -30.33 11.41
C THR A 171 10.26 -30.59 12.83
N TRP A 172 10.63 -31.82 13.11
CA TRP A 172 11.19 -32.27 14.38
C TRP A 172 12.69 -32.42 14.24
N HIS A 173 13.45 -31.76 15.10
CA HIS A 173 14.89 -31.94 15.21
C HIS A 173 15.17 -32.89 16.39
N THR A 174 15.45 -34.15 16.10
CA THR A 174 15.81 -35.13 17.12
C THR A 174 17.29 -35.01 17.41
N GLY A 175 17.67 -35.02 18.70
CA GLY A 175 19.08 -34.86 19.13
C GLY A 175 19.97 -36.10 18.84
N ASP A 176 19.48 -37.05 18.06
CA ASP A 176 20.14 -38.32 17.72
C ASP A 176 20.60 -38.34 16.25
N THR A 177 21.15 -39.48 15.80
CA THR A 177 21.64 -39.64 14.42
C THR A 177 20.53 -39.68 13.37
N THR A 178 19.27 -39.76 13.79
CA THR A 178 18.09 -39.78 12.92
C THR A 178 17.82 -38.40 12.32
N GLY A 179 18.26 -37.33 13.01
CA GLY A 179 18.32 -35.97 12.48
C GLY A 179 16.97 -35.27 12.44
N GLN A 180 16.44 -35.02 11.24
CA GLN A 180 15.23 -34.23 11.04
C GLN A 180 14.08 -35.11 10.53
N ILE A 181 12.95 -35.09 11.22
CA ILE A 181 11.72 -35.79 10.83
C ILE A 181 10.68 -34.76 10.42
N THR A 182 10.01 -34.96 9.29
CA THR A 182 8.91 -34.12 8.84
C THR A 182 7.60 -34.87 8.92
N SER A 183 6.54 -34.18 9.33
CA SER A 183 5.18 -34.73 9.45
C SER A 183 4.15 -33.69 9.04
N THR A 184 2.97 -34.12 8.61
CA THR A 184 1.80 -33.24 8.41
C THR A 184 0.88 -33.21 9.63
N ASP A 185 1.14 -34.10 10.61
CA ASP A 185 0.46 -34.17 11.89
C ASP A 185 1.41 -33.71 13.02
N PRO A 186 0.90 -33.02 14.05
CA PRO A 186 1.71 -32.53 15.17
C PRO A 186 2.29 -33.61 16.10
N GLY A 187 2.12 -34.91 15.84
CA GLY A 187 2.89 -35.99 16.50
C GLY A 187 2.08 -37.24 16.80
#